data_AF-A0A1B8U7B1-F1
#
_entry.id   AF-A0A1B8U7B1-F1
#
_cell.length_a   1.000
_cell.length_b   1.000
_cell.length_c   1.000
_cell.angle_alpha   90.00
_cell.angle_beta   90.00
_cell.angle_gamma   90.00
#
_symmetry.space_group_name_H-M   'P 1'
#
loop_
_entity.id
_entity.type
_entity.pdbx_description
1 polymer ?
#
loop_
_entity_poly.entity_id
_entity_poly.type
_entity_poly.pdbx_seq_one_letter_code
_entity_poly.pdbx_strand_id
1 'polypeptide(L)'
;MRKLNILKAIVDLLWIFSIPVVLIIIGLSIAIFFVDLGNLNIKMNSINFNNDTLLSKILLSVSAINYLLIIAALYFFRKVLHFFIRVKIFEETVITSFKKTGNLLAISGIISLLISFTSKIYFEQKVSLEFGLNQHLVIICLGLFFLTLSEIFKIAKNTKLENDLTI
;
A
#
# COMPACT_ATOMS: atom_id res chain seq x y z
N MET A 1 10.61 -16.41 -19.13
CA MET A 1 10.46 -16.05 -17.70
C MET A 1 9.07 -16.43 -17.15
N ARG A 2 8.77 -17.73 -16.97
CA ARG A 2 7.42 -18.20 -16.61
C ARG A 2 6.93 -17.67 -15.25
N LYS A 3 7.84 -17.56 -14.28
CA LYS A 3 7.56 -17.02 -12.92
C LYS A 3 7.15 -15.54 -12.94
N LEU A 4 7.78 -14.73 -13.80
CA LEU A 4 7.47 -13.30 -13.94
C LEU A 4 6.06 -13.10 -14.53
N ASN A 5 5.67 -13.91 -15.51
CA ASN A 5 4.32 -13.84 -16.08
C ASN A 5 3.25 -14.18 -15.05
N ILE A 6 3.51 -15.15 -14.16
CA ILE A 6 2.61 -15.50 -13.05
C ILE A 6 2.48 -14.31 -12.09
N LEU A 7 3.60 -13.70 -11.68
CA LEU A 7 3.60 -12.54 -10.80
C LEU A 7 2.80 -11.36 -11.41
N LYS A 8 3.01 -11.07 -12.69
CA LYS A 8 2.24 -10.03 -13.39
C LYS A 8 0.75 -10.37 -13.43
N ALA A 9 0.38 -11.61 -13.72
CA ALA A 9 -1.02 -12.00 -13.76
C ALA A 9 -1.71 -11.80 -12.40
N ILE A 10 -1.03 -12.14 -11.29
CA ILE A 10 -1.55 -11.91 -9.94
C ILE A 10 -1.73 -10.41 -9.66
N VAL A 11 -0.74 -9.58 -10.00
CA VAL A 11 -0.81 -8.13 -9.77
C VAL A 11 -1.87 -7.46 -10.65
N ASP A 12 -2.01 -7.87 -11.91
CA ASP A 12 -3.07 -7.39 -12.80
C ASP A 12 -4.47 -7.78 -12.26
N LEU A 13 -4.60 -8.99 -11.73
CA LEU A 13 -5.83 -9.47 -11.10
C LEU A 13 -6.16 -8.63 -9.86
N LEU A 14 -5.20 -8.41 -8.96
CA LEU A 14 -5.41 -7.55 -7.79
C LEU A 14 -5.79 -6.13 -8.19
N TRP A 15 -5.17 -5.59 -9.24
CA TRP A 15 -5.48 -4.26 -9.75
C TRP A 15 -6.91 -4.17 -10.29
N ILE A 16 -7.37 -5.13 -11.10
CA ILE A 16 -8.72 -5.07 -11.66
C ILE A 16 -9.81 -5.18 -10.59
N PHE A 17 -9.62 -6.04 -9.57
CA PHE A 17 -10.53 -6.13 -8.44
C PHE A 17 -10.52 -4.87 -7.56
N SER A 18 -9.41 -4.14 -7.53
CA SER A 18 -9.31 -2.91 -6.74
C SER A 18 -10.15 -1.76 -7.31
N ILE A 19 -10.38 -1.70 -8.63
CA ILE A 19 -11.11 -0.61 -9.30
C ILE A 19 -12.54 -0.40 -8.75
N PRO A 20 -13.43 -1.41 -8.72
CA PRO A 20 -14.77 -1.21 -8.17
C PRO A 20 -14.73 -0.86 -6.68
N VAL A 21 -13.74 -1.40 -5.94
CA VAL A 21 -13.56 -1.13 -4.51
C VAL A 21 -13.19 0.33 -4.25
N VAL A 22 -12.36 0.95 -5.10
CA VAL A 22 -12.05 2.40 -4.99
C VAL A 22 -13.31 3.24 -5.04
N LEU A 23 -14.23 2.92 -5.96
CA LEU A 23 -15.47 3.67 -6.16
C LEU A 23 -16.38 3.56 -4.94
N ILE A 24 -16.48 2.36 -4.36
CA ILE A 24 -17.20 2.11 -3.10
C ILE A 24 -16.55 2.89 -1.96
N ILE A 25 -15.23 2.85 -1.81
CA ILE A 25 -14.51 3.54 -0.72
C ILE A 25 -14.73 5.04 -0.77
N ILE A 26 -14.69 5.65 -1.96
CA ILE A 26 -14.94 7.08 -2.12
C ILE A 26 -16.38 7.41 -1.72
N GLY A 27 -17.37 6.67 -2.23
CA GLY A 27 -18.78 6.88 -1.88
C GLY A 27 -19.06 6.72 -0.38
N LEU A 28 -18.48 5.69 0.23
CA LEU A 28 -18.65 5.38 1.65
C LEU A 28 -17.98 6.45 2.52
N SER A 29 -16.79 6.93 2.14
CA SER A 29 -16.08 7.98 2.89
C SER A 29 -16.88 9.30 3.00
N ILE A 30 -17.70 9.61 2.00
CA ILE A 30 -18.60 10.79 2.01
C ILE A 30 -19.88 10.48 2.79
N ALA A 31 -20.50 9.33 2.53
CA ALA A 31 -21.76 8.94 3.15
C ALA A 31 -21.69 8.81 4.68
N ILE A 32 -20.52 8.43 5.22
CA ILE A 32 -20.27 8.28 6.66
C ILE A 32 -20.55 9.54 7.47
N PHE A 33 -20.42 10.73 6.87
CA PHE A 33 -20.71 11.97 7.58
C PHE A 33 -22.21 12.26 7.72
N PHE A 34 -23.04 11.59 6.94
CA PHE A 34 -24.50 11.80 6.88
C PHE A 34 -25.31 10.63 7.43
N VAL A 35 -24.65 9.51 7.79
CA VAL A 35 -25.29 8.27 8.25
C VAL A 35 -24.77 7.90 9.64
N ASP A 36 -25.65 7.42 10.51
CA ASP A 36 -25.29 6.90 11.83
C ASP A 36 -24.54 5.57 11.71
N LEU A 37 -23.34 5.50 12.29
CA LEU A 37 -22.49 4.30 12.22
C LEU A 37 -22.97 3.17 13.15
N GLY A 38 -23.81 3.48 14.14
CA GLY A 38 -24.22 2.52 15.18
C GLY A 38 -24.94 1.27 14.67
N ASN A 39 -25.59 1.36 13.51
CA ASN A 39 -26.29 0.22 12.88
C ASN A 39 -25.43 -0.50 11.82
N LEU A 40 -24.21 -0.02 11.55
CA LEU A 40 -23.33 -0.55 10.52
C LEU A 40 -22.13 -1.28 11.15
N ASN A 41 -22.02 -2.59 10.91
CA ASN A 41 -20.86 -3.39 11.34
C ASN A 41 -19.68 -3.20 10.38
N ILE A 42 -19.08 -2.01 10.38
CA ILE A 42 -17.95 -1.69 9.51
C ILE A 42 -16.64 -2.12 10.17
N LYS A 43 -15.94 -3.05 9.51
CA LYS A 43 -14.60 -3.49 9.89
C LYS A 43 -13.61 -3.14 8.79
N MET A 44 -12.55 -2.41 9.13
CA MET A 44 -11.43 -2.19 8.22
C MET A 44 -10.13 -2.61 8.92
N ASN A 45 -9.38 -3.50 8.27
CA ASN A 45 -8.08 -3.97 8.74
C ASN A 45 -8.10 -4.43 10.22
N SER A 46 -9.09 -5.25 10.58
CA SER A 46 -9.38 -5.80 11.92
C SER A 46 -9.88 -4.81 12.98
N ILE A 47 -10.07 -3.54 12.63
CA ILE A 47 -10.60 -2.51 13.56
C ILE A 47 -12.10 -2.37 13.36
N ASN A 48 -12.88 -2.47 14.45
CA ASN A 48 -14.32 -2.26 14.46
C ASN A 48 -14.63 -0.77 14.68
N PHE A 49 -15.36 -0.14 13.76
CA PHE A 49 -15.77 1.26 13.85
C PHE A 49 -17.25 1.41 14.26
N ASN A 50 -17.69 0.59 15.22
CA ASN A 50 -19.11 0.48 15.58
C ASN A 50 -19.63 1.63 16.47
N ASN A 51 -18.75 2.46 17.03
CA ASN A 51 -19.14 3.58 17.87
C ASN A 51 -19.38 4.80 16.97
N ASP A 52 -20.58 5.38 17.00
CA ASP A 52 -20.89 6.62 16.26
C ASP A 52 -20.28 7.86 16.91
N THR A 53 -18.94 7.91 16.97
CA THR A 53 -18.19 9.07 17.45
C THR A 53 -17.55 9.80 16.28
N LEU A 54 -17.38 11.12 16.39
CA LEU A 54 -16.69 11.92 15.37
C LEU A 54 -15.27 11.41 15.12
N LEU A 55 -14.59 10.89 16.15
CA LEU A 55 -13.28 10.25 16.05
C LEU A 55 -13.31 8.98 15.17
N SER A 56 -14.33 8.13 15.31
CA SER A 56 -14.49 6.93 14.47
C SER A 56 -14.66 7.28 12.99
N LYS A 57 -15.47 8.32 12.69
CA LYS A 57 -15.73 8.82 11.33
C LYS A 57 -14.44 9.34 10.69
N ILE A 58 -13.65 10.10 11.45
CA ILE A 58 -12.33 10.59 11.02
C ILE A 58 -11.38 9.41 10.76
N LEU A 59 -11.22 8.49 11.71
CA LEU A 59 -10.29 7.36 11.57
C LEU A 59 -10.67 6.46 10.38
N LEU A 60 -11.95 6.24 10.13
CA LEU A 60 -12.43 5.49 8.98
C LEU A 60 -12.08 6.21 7.68
N SER A 61 -12.32 7.53 7.59
CA SER A 61 -11.93 8.33 6.42
C SER A 61 -10.42 8.29 6.15
N VAL A 62 -9.59 8.41 7.20
CA VAL A 62 -8.13 8.28 7.07
C VAL A 62 -7.73 6.87 6.63
N SER A 63 -8.40 5.83 7.14
CA SER A 63 -8.19 4.43 6.72
C SER A 63 -8.56 4.21 5.25
N ALA A 64 -9.65 4.83 4.77
CA ALA A 64 -10.05 4.82 3.36
C ALA A 64 -8.96 5.44 2.46
N ILE A 65 -8.45 6.62 2.82
CA ILE A 65 -7.34 7.27 2.11
C ILE A 65 -6.09 6.38 2.13
N ASN A 66 -5.81 5.75 3.26
CA ASN A 66 -4.69 4.83 3.39
C ASN A 66 -4.78 3.63 2.44
N TYR A 67 -5.98 3.09 2.26
CA TYR A 67 -6.21 2.01 1.29
C TYR A 67 -5.98 2.48 -0.16
N LEU A 68 -6.35 3.72 -0.50
CA LEU A 68 -6.04 4.31 -1.81
C LEU A 68 -4.53 4.45 -2.05
N LEU A 69 -3.74 4.77 -1.02
CA LEU A 69 -2.26 4.79 -1.11
C LEU A 69 -1.70 3.41 -1.46
N ILE A 70 -2.22 2.33 -0.85
CA ILE A 70 -1.82 0.95 -1.13
C ILE A 70 -2.17 0.57 -2.58
N ILE A 71 -3.36 0.94 -3.05
CA ILE A 71 -3.74 0.74 -4.46
C ILE A 71 -2.79 1.52 -5.37
N ALA A 72 -2.51 2.79 -5.09
CA ALA A 72 -1.57 3.57 -5.87
C ALA A 72 -0.17 2.92 -5.92
N ALA A 73 0.29 2.30 -4.83
CA ALA A 73 1.54 1.53 -4.84
C ALA A 73 1.45 0.31 -5.77
N LEU A 74 0.34 -0.42 -5.74
CA LEU A 74 0.07 -1.56 -6.64
C LEU A 74 0.13 -1.15 -8.13
N TYR A 75 -0.36 0.04 -8.46
CA TYR A 75 -0.26 0.60 -9.81
C TYR A 75 1.19 0.74 -10.30
N PHE A 76 2.03 1.37 -9.48
CA PHE A 76 3.43 1.59 -9.82
C PHE A 76 4.20 0.27 -9.89
N PHE A 77 3.88 -0.68 -9.01
CA PHE A 77 4.45 -2.03 -9.08
C PHE A 77 4.03 -2.76 -10.35
N ARG A 78 2.77 -2.65 -10.77
CA ARG A 78 2.28 -3.17 -12.04
C ARG A 78 3.07 -2.61 -13.23
N LYS A 79 3.38 -1.30 -13.20
CA LYS A 79 4.21 -0.65 -14.21
C LYS A 79 5.62 -1.25 -14.28
N VAL A 80 6.25 -1.50 -13.14
CA VAL A 80 7.56 -2.18 -13.08
C VAL A 80 7.51 -3.55 -13.76
N LEU A 81 6.51 -4.37 -13.44
CA LEU A 81 6.38 -5.72 -14.02
C LEU A 81 6.19 -5.70 -15.53
N HIS A 82 5.52 -4.68 -16.06
CA HIS A 82 5.38 -4.47 -17.50
C HIS A 82 6.74 -4.27 -18.19
N PHE A 83 7.62 -3.46 -17.60
CA PHE A 83 8.98 -3.26 -18.12
C PHE A 83 9.85 -4.51 -18.01
N PHE A 84 9.70 -5.29 -16.93
CA PHE A 84 10.44 -6.54 -16.74
C PHE A 84 10.09 -7.59 -17.81
N ILE A 85 8.82 -7.69 -18.21
CA ILE A 85 8.42 -8.61 -19.29
C ILE A 85 9.04 -8.20 -20.62
N ARG A 86 9.18 -6.89 -20.87
CA ARG A 86 9.83 -6.34 -22.06
C ARG A 86 11.35 -6.38 -22.00
N VAL A 87 11.94 -6.95 -20.93
CA VAL A 87 13.40 -7.02 -20.71
C VAL A 87 14.04 -5.62 -20.65
N LYS A 88 13.25 -4.58 -20.36
CA LYS A 88 13.69 -3.18 -20.22
C LYS A 88 13.88 -2.82 -18.75
N ILE A 89 14.81 -3.53 -18.11
CA ILE A 89 14.97 -3.59 -16.64
C ILE A 89 15.62 -2.31 -16.08
N PHE A 90 16.51 -1.67 -16.83
CA PHE A 90 17.31 -0.51 -16.40
C PHE A 90 16.75 0.85 -16.86
N GLU A 91 15.47 0.88 -17.22
CA GLU A 91 14.80 2.13 -17.58
C GLU A 91 14.63 3.04 -16.35
N GLU A 92 14.76 4.35 -16.54
CA GLU A 92 14.55 5.34 -15.46
C GLU A 92 13.14 5.24 -14.88
N THR A 93 12.18 4.84 -15.72
CA THR A 93 10.79 4.61 -15.32
C THR A 93 10.63 3.47 -14.31
N VAL A 94 11.50 2.45 -14.34
CA VAL A 94 11.50 1.35 -13.36
C VAL A 94 11.99 1.86 -12.02
N ILE A 95 13.13 2.56 -12.00
CA ILE A 95 13.73 3.14 -10.79
C ILE A 95 12.73 4.07 -10.10
N THR A 96 12.17 5.02 -10.85
CA THR A 96 11.18 5.96 -10.32
C THR A 96 9.90 5.28 -9.85
N SER A 97 9.45 4.20 -10.50
CA SER A 97 8.28 3.45 -10.07
C SER A 97 8.53 2.63 -8.81
N PHE A 98 9.73 2.04 -8.64
CA PHE A 98 10.12 1.41 -7.38
C PHE A 98 10.16 2.41 -6.23
N LYS A 99 10.80 3.57 -6.44
CA LYS A 99 10.83 4.64 -5.44
C LYS A 99 9.43 5.08 -5.01
N LYS A 100 8.51 5.27 -5.97
CA LYS A 100 7.11 5.62 -5.68
C LYS A 100 6.39 4.51 -4.92
N THR A 101 6.54 3.26 -5.35
CA THR A 101 5.94 2.08 -4.69
C THR A 101 6.41 1.99 -3.23
N GLY A 102 7.72 2.10 -3.01
CA GLY A 102 8.31 2.01 -1.68
C GLY A 102 7.88 3.14 -0.75
N ASN A 103 7.89 4.39 -1.23
CA ASN A 103 7.40 5.54 -0.45
C ASN A 103 5.92 5.39 -0.07
N LEU A 104 5.07 5.04 -1.03
CA LEU A 104 3.63 4.87 -0.78
C LEU A 104 3.35 3.77 0.24
N LEU A 105 4.02 2.61 0.12
CA LEU A 105 3.88 1.52 1.08
C LEU A 105 4.40 1.89 2.47
N ALA A 106 5.59 2.49 2.56
CA ALA A 106 6.16 2.89 3.86
C ALA A 106 5.25 3.91 4.59
N ILE A 107 4.79 4.94 3.88
CA ILE A 107 3.84 5.93 4.41
C ILE A 107 2.54 5.23 4.84
N SER A 108 2.01 4.35 3.99
CA SER A 108 0.75 3.66 4.31
C SER A 108 0.85 2.72 5.51
N GLY A 109 2.00 2.08 5.68
CA GLY A 109 2.31 1.22 6.81
C GLY A 109 2.36 2.03 8.11
N ILE A 110 3.03 3.19 8.11
CA ILE A 110 3.10 4.09 9.26
C ILE A 110 1.70 4.62 9.63
N ILE A 111 0.92 5.09 8.66
CA ILE A 111 -0.45 5.56 8.88
C ILE A 111 -1.30 4.44 9.50
N SER A 112 -1.25 3.23 8.93
CA SER A 112 -2.04 2.11 9.41
C SER A 112 -1.67 1.68 10.83
N LEU A 113 -0.39 1.76 11.18
CA LEU A 113 0.11 1.51 12.53
C LEU A 113 -0.46 2.55 13.51
N LEU A 114 -0.39 3.84 13.19
CA LEU A 114 -0.94 4.91 14.02
C LEU A 114 -2.46 4.77 14.23
N ILE A 115 -3.21 4.40 13.19
CA ILE A 115 -4.65 4.14 13.30
C ILE A 115 -4.92 2.96 14.24
N SER A 116 -4.16 1.87 14.09
CA SER A 116 -4.32 0.68 14.95
C SER A 116 -4.01 0.99 16.43
N PHE A 117 -2.93 1.72 16.71
CA PHE A 117 -2.62 2.15 18.08
C PHE A 117 -3.72 3.05 18.66
N THR A 118 -4.15 4.06 17.91
CA THR A 118 -5.20 5.01 18.37
C THR A 118 -6.51 4.30 18.64
N SER A 119 -6.91 3.37 17.75
CA SER A 119 -8.17 2.63 17.89
C SER A 119 -8.15 1.65 19.08
N LYS A 120 -7.05 0.91 19.30
CA LYS A 120 -6.92 0.03 20.47
C LYS A 120 -7.02 0.80 21.79
N ILE A 121 -6.38 1.97 21.88
CA ILE A 121 -6.42 2.82 23.09
C ILE A 121 -7.85 3.35 23.34
N TYR A 122 -8.53 3.83 22.30
CA TYR A 122 -9.80 4.55 22.45
C TYR A 122 -11.02 3.62 22.54
N PHE A 123 -11.07 2.55 21.75
CA PHE A 123 -12.26 1.68 21.64
C PHE A 123 -12.18 0.42 22.51
N GLU A 124 -11.01 -0.22 22.57
CA GLU A 124 -10.90 -1.50 23.28
C GLU A 124 -10.51 -1.33 24.75
N GLN A 125 -9.97 -0.16 25.13
CA GLN A 125 -9.48 0.16 26.49
C GLN A 125 -8.56 -0.93 27.09
N LYS A 126 -8.03 -1.81 26.24
CA LYS A 126 -7.20 -2.94 26.58
C LYS A 126 -5.90 -2.78 25.81
N VAL A 127 -4.83 -2.56 26.55
CA VAL A 127 -3.48 -2.65 25.98
C VAL A 127 -3.12 -4.13 25.91
N SER A 128 -3.70 -4.86 24.94
CA SER A 128 -3.26 -6.22 24.64
C SER A 128 -2.05 -6.16 23.71
N LEU A 129 -0.88 -6.46 24.27
CA LEU A 129 0.35 -6.68 23.51
C LEU A 129 0.25 -8.03 22.80
N GLU A 130 -0.24 -8.01 21.56
CA GLU A 130 -0.20 -9.17 20.68
C GLU A 130 1.20 -9.30 20.10
N PHE A 131 1.99 -10.22 20.66
CA PHE A 131 3.29 -10.58 20.11
C PHE A 131 3.09 -11.54 18.92
N GLY A 132 2.87 -10.96 17.74
CA GLY A 132 2.74 -11.67 16.47
C GLY A 132 3.30 -10.85 15.29
N LEU A 133 3.28 -11.41 14.08
CA LEU A 133 3.67 -10.67 12.87
C LEU A 133 2.70 -9.53 12.64
N ASN A 134 3.10 -8.33 13.04
CA ASN A 134 2.30 -7.13 12.85
C ASN A 134 2.26 -6.78 11.36
N GLN A 135 1.09 -6.95 10.73
CA GLN A 135 0.87 -6.67 9.31
C GLN A 135 1.31 -5.25 8.92
N HIS A 136 1.16 -4.27 9.81
CA HIS A 136 1.57 -2.89 9.55
C HIS A 136 3.08 -2.74 9.44
N LEU A 137 3.83 -3.41 10.33
CA LEU A 137 5.30 -3.44 10.26
C LEU A 137 5.78 -4.15 9.00
N VAL A 138 5.11 -5.24 8.58
CA VAL A 138 5.43 -5.94 7.33
C VAL A 138 5.28 -5.01 6.12
N ILE A 139 4.23 -4.19 6.07
CA ILE A 139 4.02 -3.20 5.00
C ILE A 139 5.13 -2.15 4.99
N ILE A 140 5.56 -1.66 6.17
CA ILE A 140 6.68 -0.71 6.28
C ILE A 140 7.97 -1.35 5.75
N CYS A 141 8.30 -2.56 6.20
CA CYS A 141 9.48 -3.30 5.74
C CYS A 141 9.45 -3.52 4.23
N LEU A 142 8.28 -3.87 3.67
CA LEU A 142 8.09 -4.02 2.23
C LEU A 142 8.32 -2.70 1.48
N GLY A 143 7.81 -1.58 2.02
CA GLY A 143 8.04 -0.25 1.46
C GLY A 143 9.52 0.14 1.43
N LEU A 144 10.22 -0.08 2.55
CA LEU A 144 11.67 0.14 2.64
C LEU A 144 12.44 -0.76 1.66
N PHE A 145 12.04 -2.02 1.53
CA PHE A 145 12.65 -2.95 0.57
C PHE A 145 12.54 -2.44 -0.88
N PHE A 146 11.37 -1.92 -1.28
CA PHE A 146 11.21 -1.33 -2.61
C PHE A 146 12.05 -0.05 -2.82
N LEU A 147 12.28 0.73 -1.76
CA LEU A 147 13.21 1.87 -1.82
C LEU A 147 14.64 1.42 -2.04
N THR A 148 15.11 0.43 -1.27
CA THR A 148 16.44 -0.16 -1.47
C THR A 148 16.59 -0.72 -2.89
N LEU A 149 15.54 -1.38 -3.42
CA LEU A 149 15.57 -1.89 -4.78
C LEU A 149 15.68 -0.77 -5.82
N SER A 150 15.03 0.38 -5.61
CA SER A 150 15.22 1.56 -6.46
C SER A 150 16.68 2.02 -6.49
N GLU A 151 17.37 2.01 -5.36
CA GLU A 151 18.76 2.44 -5.26
C GLU A 151 19.70 1.44 -5.94
N ILE A 152 19.51 0.14 -5.69
CA ILE A 152 20.27 -0.93 -6.34
C ILE A 152 20.15 -0.84 -7.86
N PHE A 153 18.94 -0.63 -8.39
CA PHE A 153 18.72 -0.49 -9.83
C PHE A 153 19.39 0.76 -10.41
N LYS A 154 19.42 1.86 -9.66
CA LYS A 154 20.13 3.08 -10.06
C LYS A 154 21.65 2.83 -10.16
N ILE A 155 22.23 2.17 -9.16
CA ILE A 155 23.65 1.80 -9.16
C ILE A 155 23.95 0.87 -10.35
N ALA A 156 23.16 -0.19 -10.52
CA ALA A 156 23.36 -1.15 -11.61
C ALA A 156 23.23 -0.53 -13.01
N LYS A 157 22.31 0.44 -13.19
CA LYS A 157 22.20 1.20 -14.44
C LYS A 157 23.47 2.00 -14.73
N ASN A 158 24.01 2.68 -13.72
CA ASN A 158 25.24 3.47 -13.88
C ASN A 158 26.44 2.58 -14.23
N THR A 159 26.63 1.47 -13.50
CA THR A 159 27.70 0.50 -13.80
C THR A 159 27.59 -0.07 -15.22
N LYS A 160 26.36 -0.34 -15.69
CA LYS A 160 26.15 -0.79 -17.07
C LYS A 160 26.58 0.28 -18.08
N LEU A 161 26.21 1.55 -17.86
CA LEU A 161 26.58 2.65 -18.74
C LEU A 161 28.09 2.88 -18.80
N GLU A 162 28.79 2.79 -17.66
CA GLU A 162 30.26 2.90 -17.60
C GLU A 162 30.95 1.77 -18.40
N ASN A 163 30.43 0.55 -18.30
CA ASN A 163 30.94 -0.60 -19.05
C ASN A 163 30.67 -0.50 -20.55
N ASP A 164 29.51 0.05 -20.95
CA ASP A 164 29.16 0.27 -22.36
C ASP A 164 29.98 1.44 -22.99
N LEU A 165 30.56 2.33 -22.18
CA LEU A 165 31.42 3.45 -22.63
C LEU A 165 32.92 3.10 -22.74
N THR A 166 33.33 1.97 -22.18
CA THR A 166 34.75 1.53 -22.14
C THR A 166 35.10 0.49 -23.20
N ILE A 167 34.12 0.03 -23.98
CA ILE A 167 34.29 -0.86 -25.15
C ILE A 167 34.21 -0.03 -26.42
#